data_AF-A0A814MKM0-F1
#
_entry.id   AF-A0A814MKM0-F1
#
_cell.length_a   1.000
_cell.length_b   1.000
_cell.length_c   1.000
_cell.angle_alpha   90.00
_cell.angle_beta   90.00
_cell.angle_gamma   90.00
#
_symmetry.space_group_name_H-M   'P 1'
#
loop_
_entity.id
_entity.type
_entity.pdbx_description
1 polymer ?
#
loop_
_entity_poly.entity_id
_entity_poly.type
_entity_poly.pdbx_seq_one_letter_code
_entity_poly.pdbx_strand_id
1 'polypeptide(L)'
;MPVPQWYWKVSAWTVADGEAEWLLFSDVEQELIEQAYVGGEKQVELDHYIIDFEKLIQMRKSDETKQRNIKRIFIDHKPLILRQERFFITQKLSSDKSSFGDAWRFDDSEFIQLWAQQFTHQHYYKTGKTHKQLDDVLTVEIIIDLAADGILAEGEELAQKYAAESLAQELKNVIGQDLNGIYECCLRLYTRTGFLCQLINRTLREDDLSKLNTLGPYCYLLYKSTVERQSKHTLPVSSILYRGALLDYEQIESYRSSVGRLRSWLGFSSTTKN
;
A
#
# COMPACT_ATOMS: atom_id res chain seq x y z
N MET A 1 26.16 1.25 4.93
CA MET A 1 26.10 2.64 5.42
C MET A 1 24.98 2.72 6.43
N PRO A 2 25.16 3.40 7.57
CA PRO A 2 24.11 3.56 8.57
C PRO A 2 22.91 4.29 7.95
N VAL A 3 21.71 3.79 8.20
CA VAL A 3 20.47 4.40 7.70
C VAL A 3 19.83 5.19 8.85
N PRO A 4 19.50 6.47 8.65
CA PRO A 4 18.80 7.26 9.67
C PRO A 4 17.37 6.77 9.83
N GLN A 5 16.90 6.72 11.07
CA GLN A 5 15.54 6.38 11.43
C GLN A 5 15.02 7.31 12.52
N TRP A 6 13.80 7.78 12.34
CA TRP A 6 13.08 8.66 13.24
C TRP A 6 12.11 7.88 14.11
N TYR A 7 12.08 8.22 15.38
CA TYR A 7 11.22 7.60 16.37
C TYR A 7 10.45 8.66 17.13
N TRP A 8 9.27 8.29 17.64
CA TRP A 8 8.50 9.09 18.57
C TRP A 8 8.21 8.34 19.85
N LYS A 9 8.13 9.09 20.95
CA LYS A 9 7.92 8.53 22.28
C LYS A 9 6.43 8.31 22.57
N VAL A 10 6.06 7.09 22.93
CA VAL A 10 4.73 6.76 23.45
C VAL A 10 4.61 7.29 24.88
N SER A 11 3.48 7.92 25.19
CA SER A 11 3.19 8.38 26.55
C SER A 11 3.04 7.20 27.52
N ALA A 12 3.56 7.33 28.74
CA ALA A 12 3.53 6.25 29.75
C ALA A 12 2.11 5.76 30.10
N TRP A 13 1.08 6.58 29.88
CA TRP A 13 -0.33 6.22 30.15
C TRP A 13 -0.91 5.18 29.18
N THR A 14 -0.21 4.84 28.10
CA THR A 14 -0.68 3.89 27.07
C THR A 14 -0.03 2.51 27.13
N VAL A 15 0.91 2.28 28.06
CA VAL A 15 1.63 0.99 28.19
C VAL A 15 1.46 0.47 29.62
N ALA A 16 0.99 -0.77 29.76
CA ALA A 16 0.64 -1.38 31.05
C ALA A 16 1.79 -1.44 32.08
N ASP A 17 3.04 -1.36 31.62
CA ASP A 17 4.25 -1.55 32.45
C ASP A 17 5.10 -0.28 32.64
N GLY A 18 4.62 0.91 32.27
CA GLY A 18 5.25 2.18 32.64
C GLY A 18 6.58 2.52 31.94
N GLU A 19 7.16 1.63 31.13
CA GLU A 19 8.30 1.97 30.28
C GLU A 19 7.83 2.65 28.99
N ALA A 20 8.37 3.85 28.73
CA ALA A 20 8.04 4.62 27.54
C ALA A 20 8.63 3.95 26.29
N GLU A 21 7.77 3.33 25.49
CA GLU A 21 8.14 2.71 24.22
C GLU A 21 8.43 3.78 23.15
N TRP A 22 9.48 3.57 22.35
CA TRP A 22 9.78 4.39 21.18
C TRP A 22 9.27 3.68 19.94
N LEU A 23 8.33 4.30 19.24
CA LEU A 23 7.78 3.75 18.00
C LEU A 23 8.39 4.43 16.79
N LEU A 24 8.57 3.66 15.73
CA LEU A 24 9.08 4.14 14.46
C LEU A 24 7.99 4.92 13.72
N PHE A 25 8.35 6.01 13.04
CA PHE A 25 7.46 6.62 12.04
C PHE A 25 7.29 5.68 10.82
N SER A 26 6.16 5.78 10.12
CA SER A 26 5.92 4.98 8.90
C SER A 26 6.94 5.28 7.81
N ASP A 27 7.11 4.37 6.84
CA ASP A 27 8.13 4.53 5.80
C ASP A 27 8.04 5.88 5.05
N VAL A 28 6.81 6.34 4.79
CA VAL A 28 6.58 7.63 4.10
C VAL A 28 6.93 8.81 5.00
N GLU A 29 6.52 8.77 6.26
CA GLU A 29 6.86 9.80 7.25
C GLU A 29 8.38 9.85 7.48
N GLN A 30 9.07 8.70 7.54
CA GLN A 30 10.54 8.66 7.64
C GLN A 30 11.21 9.46 6.53
N GLU A 31 10.76 9.27 5.29
CA GLU A 31 11.31 9.95 4.13
C GLU A 31 11.03 11.46 4.17
N LEU A 32 9.79 11.85 4.47
CA LEU A 32 9.41 13.26 4.59
C LEU A 32 10.20 13.99 5.69
N ILE A 33 10.31 13.35 6.86
CA ILE A 33 11.04 13.90 8.01
C ILE A 33 12.53 14.04 7.69
N GLU A 34 13.13 13.00 7.13
CA GLU A 34 14.56 13.00 6.81
C GLU A 34 14.88 14.00 5.69
N GLN A 35 14.04 14.13 4.66
CA GLN A 35 14.22 15.10 3.59
C GLN A 35 14.18 16.54 4.12
N ALA A 36 13.16 16.87 4.93
CA ALA A 36 13.04 18.20 5.54
C ALA A 36 14.23 18.51 6.47
N TYR A 37 14.63 17.55 7.30
CA TYR A 37 15.75 17.71 8.22
C TYR A 37 17.08 17.93 7.49
N VAL A 38 17.39 17.10 6.49
CA VAL A 38 18.62 17.24 5.68
C VAL A 38 18.58 18.50 4.83
N GLY A 39 17.39 18.93 4.39
CA GLY A 39 17.16 20.21 3.72
C GLY A 39 17.37 21.44 4.60
N GLY A 40 17.58 21.27 5.91
CA GLY A 40 17.77 22.37 6.85
C GLY A 40 16.48 23.09 7.24
N GLU A 41 15.32 22.46 7.02
CA GLU A 41 14.04 22.99 7.48
C GLU A 41 13.98 23.00 9.01
N LYS A 42 13.25 23.96 9.59
CA LYS A 42 13.07 24.04 11.05
C LYS A 42 11.96 23.12 11.56
N GLN A 43 11.00 22.85 10.69
CA GLN A 43 9.84 22.02 10.99
C GLN A 43 9.38 21.31 9.73
N VAL A 44 8.71 20.17 9.89
CA VAL A 44 8.02 19.47 8.81
C VAL A 44 6.56 19.25 9.20
N GLU A 45 5.68 19.49 8.25
CA GLU A 45 4.25 19.25 8.42
C GLU A 45 3.88 17.87 7.85
N LEU A 46 3.20 17.06 8.66
CA LEU A 46 2.71 15.73 8.31
C LEU A 46 1.19 15.70 8.48
N ASP A 47 0.51 14.62 8.12
CA ASP A 47 -0.96 14.58 8.05
C ASP A 47 -1.65 14.99 9.35
N HIS A 48 -1.19 14.49 10.49
CA HIS A 48 -1.85 14.70 11.78
C HIS A 48 -1.04 15.53 12.78
N TYR A 49 0.22 15.84 12.46
CA TYR A 49 1.15 16.47 13.38
C TYR A 49 2.20 17.31 12.65
N ILE A 50 2.83 18.20 13.40
CA ILE A 50 3.97 19.01 12.96
C ILE A 50 5.16 18.56 13.80
N ILE A 51 6.31 18.35 13.16
CA ILE A 51 7.57 18.08 13.84
C ILE A 51 8.39 19.36 13.88
N ASP A 52 8.82 19.75 15.07
CA ASP A 52 9.77 20.84 15.31
C ASP A 52 11.15 20.21 15.56
N PHE A 53 12.09 20.45 14.64
CA PHE A 53 13.42 19.86 14.68
C PHE A 53 14.34 20.55 15.71
N GLU A 54 14.10 21.81 16.02
CA GLU A 54 14.87 22.55 17.03
C GLU A 54 14.55 22.04 18.43
N LYS A 55 13.27 21.74 18.70
CA LYS A 55 12.80 21.22 19.99
C LYS A 55 12.81 19.69 20.07
N LEU A 56 12.96 18.99 18.94
CA LEU A 56 12.83 17.53 18.84
C LEU A 56 11.51 17.01 19.43
N ILE A 57 10.41 17.65 19.03
CA ILE A 57 9.06 17.26 19.41
C ILE A 57 8.15 17.13 18.19
N GLN A 58 7.17 16.24 18.28
CA GLN A 58 5.98 16.29 17.44
C GLN A 58 4.82 16.93 18.23
N MET A 59 4.01 17.72 17.53
CA MET A 59 2.85 18.42 18.06
C MET A 59 1.62 18.05 17.23
N ARG A 60 0.53 17.63 17.87
CA ARG A 60 -0.69 17.26 17.14
C ARG A 60 -1.37 18.51 16.57
N LYS A 61 -1.72 18.52 15.28
CA LYS A 61 -2.38 19.68 14.63
C LYS A 61 -3.71 20.06 15.27
N SER A 62 -4.47 19.07 15.73
CA SER A 62 -5.77 19.30 16.37
C SER A 62 -5.64 19.83 17.81
N ASP A 63 -4.47 19.72 18.42
CA ASP A 63 -4.25 20.02 19.84
C ASP A 63 -2.74 20.16 20.10
N GLU A 64 -2.23 21.40 20.00
CA GLU A 64 -0.80 21.70 20.14
C GLU A 64 -0.26 21.42 21.55
N THR A 65 -1.14 21.24 22.55
CA THR A 65 -0.75 20.84 23.91
C THR A 65 -0.33 19.37 23.97
N LYS A 66 -0.75 18.55 23.00
CA LYS A 66 -0.36 17.15 22.89
C LYS A 66 0.95 17.03 22.11
N GLN A 67 2.02 17.01 22.89
CA GLN A 67 3.39 16.93 22.39
C GLN A 67 4.03 15.60 22.78
N ARG A 68 4.91 15.10 21.90
CA ARG A 68 5.73 13.91 22.17
C ARG A 68 7.14 14.15 21.67
N ASN A 69 8.12 13.68 22.43
CA ASN A 69 9.52 13.77 21.99
C ASN A 69 9.75 12.87 20.77
N ILE A 70 10.65 13.32 19.91
CA ILE A 70 11.16 12.53 18.78
C ILE A 70 12.67 12.37 18.90
N LYS A 71 13.24 11.40 18.19
CA LYS A 71 14.69 11.23 18.07
C LYS A 71 15.05 10.64 16.73
N ARG A 72 16.26 10.95 16.27
CA ARG A 72 16.89 10.37 15.08
C ARG A 72 18.00 9.42 15.54
N ILE A 73 18.00 8.21 15.03
CA ILE A 73 19.00 7.17 15.33
C ILE A 73 19.57 6.65 14.02
N PHE A 74 20.88 6.41 13.99
CA PHE A 74 21.53 5.70 12.90
C PHE A 74 21.58 4.21 13.23
N ILE A 75 21.13 3.38 12.30
CA ILE A 75 21.19 1.93 12.45
C ILE A 75 22.11 1.35 11.38
N ASP A 76 23.06 0.53 11.82
CA ASP A 76 24.09 -0.06 10.95
C ASP A 76 23.50 -0.97 9.86
N HIS A 77 22.37 -1.60 10.18
CA HIS A 77 21.59 -2.42 9.26
C HIS A 77 20.10 -2.08 9.43
N LYS A 78 19.36 -1.90 8.33
CA LYS A 78 17.90 -1.77 8.40
C LYS A 78 17.38 -3.10 8.98
N PRO A 79 16.86 -3.12 10.22
CA PRO A 79 16.34 -4.36 10.76
C PRO A 79 15.27 -4.87 9.79
N LEU A 80 15.20 -6.20 9.61
CA LEU A 80 14.05 -6.83 8.96
C LEU A 80 12.85 -6.59 9.87
N ILE A 81 12.25 -5.41 9.78
CA ILE A 81 11.01 -5.10 10.48
C ILE A 81 9.97 -5.97 9.80
N LEU A 82 9.62 -7.07 10.45
CA LEU A 82 8.45 -7.85 10.09
C LEU A 82 7.25 -6.92 10.24
N ARG A 83 6.68 -6.54 9.10
CA ARG A 83 5.50 -5.67 9.03
C ARG A 83 4.27 -6.45 9.44
N GLN A 84 4.12 -6.60 10.75
CA GLN A 84 3.05 -7.38 11.38
C GLN A 84 1.68 -6.95 10.87
N GLU A 85 1.48 -5.65 10.59
CA GLU A 85 0.24 -5.12 10.05
C GLU A 85 -0.19 -5.79 8.73
N ARG A 86 0.76 -6.31 7.93
CA ARG A 86 0.47 -6.99 6.67
C ARG A 86 0.10 -8.45 6.81
N PHE A 87 0.56 -9.07 7.89
CA PHE A 87 0.32 -10.48 8.16
C PHE A 87 -0.87 -10.68 9.09
N PHE A 88 -1.21 -9.71 9.93
CA PHE A 88 -2.18 -9.90 11.00
C PHE A 88 -3.47 -9.08 10.84
N ILE A 89 -3.49 -8.03 10.00
CA ILE A 89 -4.71 -7.23 9.82
C ILE A 89 -5.63 -7.91 8.79
N THR A 90 -6.55 -8.71 9.32
CA THR A 90 -7.81 -9.02 8.65
C THR A 90 -8.74 -7.86 8.98
N GLN A 91 -8.74 -6.80 8.15
CA GLN A 91 -9.73 -5.74 8.32
C GLN A 91 -11.12 -6.36 8.32
N LYS A 92 -11.95 -5.96 9.29
CA LYS A 92 -13.32 -6.45 9.40
C LYS A 92 -14.06 -6.06 8.12
N LEU A 93 -14.40 -7.04 7.31
CA LEU A 93 -15.21 -6.84 6.12
C LEU A 93 -16.60 -6.37 6.57
N SER A 94 -17.30 -5.62 5.71
CA SER A 94 -18.74 -5.41 5.88
C SER A 94 -19.43 -6.76 6.13
N SER A 95 -20.39 -6.82 7.05
CA SER A 95 -21.03 -8.04 7.60
C SER A 95 -21.55 -9.04 6.57
N ASP A 96 -21.73 -8.61 5.32
CA ASP A 96 -22.36 -9.39 4.26
C ASP A 96 -21.34 -9.97 3.27
N LYS A 97 -20.03 -9.75 3.45
CA LYS A 97 -19.00 -10.17 2.50
C LYS A 97 -18.17 -11.36 3.00
N SER A 98 -18.08 -12.38 2.14
CA SER A 98 -17.29 -13.60 2.36
C SER A 98 -15.80 -13.31 2.40
N SER A 99 -15.04 -14.10 3.18
CA SER A 99 -13.57 -14.05 3.22
C SER A 99 -12.90 -14.49 1.90
N PHE A 100 -13.67 -15.17 1.04
CA PHE A 100 -13.20 -15.74 -0.22
C PHE A 100 -14.13 -15.39 -1.38
N GLY A 101 -13.54 -15.20 -2.56
CA GLY A 101 -14.25 -15.26 -3.83
C GLY A 101 -14.42 -16.69 -4.34
N ASP A 102 -15.32 -16.87 -5.30
CA ASP A 102 -15.53 -18.16 -5.97
C ASP A 102 -14.37 -18.50 -6.91
N ALA A 103 -13.94 -19.76 -6.88
CA ALA A 103 -12.69 -20.22 -7.47
C ALA A 103 -12.68 -20.44 -8.98
N TRP A 104 -13.78 -20.17 -9.68
CA TRP A 104 -13.87 -20.38 -11.12
C TRP A 104 -13.09 -19.33 -11.93
N ARG A 105 -12.48 -18.35 -11.27
CA ARG A 105 -11.75 -17.25 -11.90
C ARG A 105 -10.27 -17.40 -11.62
N PHE A 106 -9.56 -18.00 -12.56
CA PHE A 106 -8.18 -18.43 -12.37
C PHE A 106 -7.13 -17.33 -12.58
N ASP A 107 -7.48 -16.19 -13.19
CA ASP A 107 -6.43 -15.31 -13.70
C ASP A 107 -6.36 -13.94 -13.01
N ASP A 108 -7.48 -13.25 -12.71
CA ASP A 108 -7.42 -11.91 -12.09
C ASP A 108 -8.62 -11.58 -11.18
N SER A 109 -8.48 -10.53 -10.35
CA SER A 109 -9.59 -9.90 -9.63
C SER A 109 -10.56 -9.21 -10.60
N GLU A 110 -11.88 -9.37 -10.40
CA GLU A 110 -12.91 -8.77 -11.24
C GLU A 110 -12.72 -7.26 -11.37
N PHE A 111 -12.40 -6.61 -10.24
CA PHE A 111 -12.08 -5.19 -10.16
C PHE A 111 -11.00 -4.77 -11.17
N ILE A 112 -9.91 -5.54 -11.27
CA ILE A 112 -8.78 -5.23 -12.16
C ILE A 112 -9.19 -5.43 -13.63
N GLN A 113 -9.94 -6.50 -13.92
CA GLN A 113 -10.43 -6.78 -15.28
C GLN A 113 -11.44 -5.74 -15.74
N LEU A 114 -12.38 -5.37 -14.88
CA LEU A 114 -13.39 -4.34 -15.13
C LEU A 114 -12.72 -3.01 -15.48
N TRP A 115 -11.74 -2.58 -14.68
CA TRP A 115 -11.02 -1.35 -14.97
C TRP A 115 -10.27 -1.44 -16.31
N ALA A 116 -9.53 -2.53 -16.56
CA ALA A 116 -8.79 -2.72 -17.79
C ALA A 116 -9.71 -2.72 -19.03
N GLN A 117 -10.88 -3.35 -18.94
CA GLN A 117 -11.89 -3.36 -20.00
C GLN A 117 -12.49 -1.98 -20.23
N GLN A 118 -12.89 -1.27 -19.17
CA GLN A 118 -13.44 0.09 -19.28
C GLN A 118 -12.43 1.05 -19.87
N PHE A 119 -11.19 1.00 -19.39
CA PHE A 119 -10.09 1.82 -19.89
C PHE A 119 -9.83 1.54 -21.37
N THR A 120 -9.71 0.27 -21.77
CA THR A 120 -9.52 -0.13 -23.17
C THR A 120 -10.68 0.31 -24.05
N HIS A 121 -11.93 0.10 -23.61
CA HIS A 121 -13.14 0.47 -24.36
C HIS A 121 -13.24 1.99 -24.56
N GLN A 122 -13.08 2.78 -23.51
CA GLN A 122 -13.12 4.25 -23.59
C GLN A 122 -12.07 4.82 -24.56
N HIS A 123 -10.90 4.19 -24.66
CA HIS A 123 -9.81 4.66 -25.51
C HIS A 123 -9.92 4.10 -26.94
N TYR A 124 -10.49 2.90 -27.12
CA TYR A 124 -10.77 2.29 -28.42
C TYR A 124 -11.78 3.13 -29.23
N TYR A 125 -12.93 3.48 -28.64
CA TYR A 125 -13.97 4.24 -29.34
C TYR A 125 -13.59 5.69 -29.63
N LYS A 126 -12.69 6.28 -28.83
CA LYS A 126 -12.20 7.65 -29.05
C LYS A 126 -11.14 7.74 -30.16
N THR A 127 -10.39 6.67 -30.42
CA THR A 127 -9.24 6.70 -31.35
C THR A 127 -9.51 6.05 -32.70
N GLY A 128 -10.57 5.23 -32.84
CA GLY A 128 -10.95 4.59 -34.09
C GLY A 128 -9.92 3.58 -34.64
N LYS A 129 -8.96 3.16 -33.81
CA LYS A 129 -7.87 2.25 -34.17
C LYS A 129 -8.19 0.80 -33.84
N THR A 130 -7.58 -0.15 -34.56
CA THR A 130 -7.76 -1.60 -34.31
C THR A 130 -7.02 -2.07 -33.05
N HIS A 131 -7.43 -3.20 -32.47
CA HIS A 131 -6.90 -3.75 -31.20
C HIS A 131 -5.36 -3.85 -31.16
N LYS A 132 -4.74 -4.14 -32.31
CA LYS A 132 -3.28 -4.30 -32.48
C LYS A 132 -2.50 -2.98 -32.53
N GLN A 133 -3.20 -1.85 -32.70
CA GLN A 133 -2.63 -0.50 -32.72
C GLN A 133 -2.88 0.26 -31.40
N LEU A 134 -3.66 -0.33 -30.47
CA LEU A 134 -3.96 0.26 -29.17
C LEU A 134 -2.88 -0.04 -28.13
N ASP A 135 -2.23 -1.21 -28.23
CA ASP A 135 -1.07 -1.57 -27.39
C ASP A 135 0.11 -0.59 -27.56
N ASP A 136 0.19 0.10 -28.71
CA ASP A 136 1.18 1.15 -29.01
C ASP A 136 0.72 2.58 -28.62
N VAL A 137 -0.55 2.79 -28.26
CA VAL A 137 -1.14 4.14 -28.04
C VAL A 137 -1.55 4.39 -26.58
N LEU A 138 -1.83 3.33 -25.81
CA LEU A 138 -2.02 3.44 -24.37
C LEU A 138 -0.64 3.48 -23.69
N THR A 139 -0.06 4.67 -23.58
CA THR A 139 1.21 4.81 -22.89
C THR A 139 1.02 4.48 -21.41
N VAL A 140 1.92 3.65 -20.87
CA VAL A 140 1.99 3.34 -19.43
C VAL A 140 2.04 4.62 -18.60
N GLU A 141 2.53 5.72 -19.18
CA GLU A 141 2.52 7.08 -18.64
C GLU A 141 1.12 7.57 -18.28
N ILE A 142 0.10 7.38 -19.14
CA ILE A 142 -1.28 7.76 -18.84
C ILE A 142 -1.81 6.97 -17.64
N ILE A 143 -1.49 5.67 -17.57
CA ILE A 143 -1.90 4.81 -16.47
C ILE A 143 -1.22 5.24 -15.17
N ILE A 144 0.06 5.63 -15.23
CA ILE A 144 0.81 6.20 -14.11
C ILE A 144 0.16 7.48 -13.61
N ASP A 145 -0.20 8.40 -14.51
CA ASP A 145 -0.86 9.65 -14.13
C ASP A 145 -2.21 9.40 -13.46
N LEU A 146 -3.06 8.54 -14.05
CA LEU A 146 -4.33 8.15 -13.45
C LEU A 146 -4.16 7.47 -12.10
N ALA A 147 -3.15 6.60 -11.95
CA ALA A 147 -2.84 5.94 -10.69
C ALA A 147 -2.40 6.94 -9.63
N ALA A 148 -1.54 7.90 -9.98
CA ALA A 148 -1.07 8.93 -9.07
C ALA A 148 -2.21 9.86 -8.64
N ASP A 149 -3.07 10.29 -9.56
CA ASP A 149 -4.24 11.12 -9.26
C ASP A 149 -5.25 10.38 -8.37
N GLY A 150 -5.43 9.07 -8.61
CA GLY A 150 -6.24 8.21 -7.76
C GLY A 150 -5.68 8.06 -6.35
N ILE A 151 -4.36 7.90 -6.20
CA ILE A 151 -3.70 7.88 -4.88
C ILE A 151 -3.92 9.20 -4.13
N LEU A 152 -3.83 10.35 -4.82
CA LEU A 152 -4.08 11.66 -4.24
C LEU A 152 -5.53 11.79 -3.75
N ALA A 153 -6.51 11.43 -4.57
CA ALA A 153 -7.92 11.52 -4.22
C ALA A 153 -8.27 10.66 -2.99
N GLU A 154 -7.79 9.41 -2.97
CA GLU A 154 -8.01 8.48 -1.86
C GLU A 154 -7.26 8.90 -0.59
N GLY A 155 -6.07 9.49 -0.76
CA GLY A 155 -5.31 10.09 0.33
C GLY A 155 -6.06 11.22 1.01
N GLU A 156 -6.63 12.14 0.23
CA GLU A 156 -7.43 13.26 0.73
C GLU A 156 -8.65 12.75 1.52
N GLU A 157 -9.40 11.77 0.98
CA GLU A 157 -10.55 11.16 1.67
C GLU A 157 -10.17 10.53 3.04
N LEU A 158 -8.94 10.01 3.15
CA LEU A 158 -8.43 9.39 4.37
C LEU A 158 -7.68 10.36 5.29
N ALA A 159 -7.64 11.66 4.95
CA ALA A 159 -6.81 12.66 5.63
C ALA A 159 -5.32 12.24 5.71
N GLN A 160 -4.81 11.65 4.63
CA GLN A 160 -3.43 11.19 4.40
C GLN A 160 -2.77 11.96 3.25
N LYS A 161 -3.03 13.27 3.17
CA LYS A 161 -2.61 14.15 2.07
C LYS A 161 -1.11 14.10 1.80
N TYR A 162 -0.27 14.34 2.81
CA TYR A 162 1.19 14.40 2.62
C TYR A 162 1.75 13.04 2.23
N ALA A 163 1.23 11.97 2.83
CA ALA A 163 1.61 10.62 2.43
C ALA A 163 1.22 10.33 0.97
N ALA A 164 0.02 10.73 0.55
CA ALA A 164 -0.45 10.54 -0.81
C ALA A 164 0.33 11.36 -1.84
N GLU A 165 0.65 12.62 -1.54
CA GLU A 165 1.51 13.47 -2.37
C GLU A 165 2.89 12.83 -2.59
N SER A 166 3.51 12.32 -1.51
CA SER A 166 4.79 11.62 -1.59
C SER A 166 4.72 10.38 -2.49
N LEU A 167 3.72 9.52 -2.29
CA LEU A 167 3.53 8.29 -3.09
C LEU A 167 3.23 8.59 -4.57
N ALA A 168 2.35 9.57 -4.83
CA ALA A 168 1.97 9.98 -6.17
C ALA A 168 3.15 10.60 -6.94
N GLN A 169 3.94 11.45 -6.28
CA GLN A 169 5.13 12.06 -6.88
C GLN A 169 6.17 10.98 -7.23
N GLU A 170 6.39 10.03 -6.34
CA GLU A 170 7.32 8.92 -6.59
C GLU A 170 6.89 8.03 -7.76
N LEU A 171 5.58 7.82 -7.93
CA LEU A 171 5.04 7.12 -9.10
C LEU A 171 5.20 7.95 -10.38
N LYS A 172 5.00 9.28 -10.33
CA LYS A 172 5.25 10.17 -11.48
C LYS A 172 6.73 10.25 -11.87
N ASN A 173 7.65 10.09 -10.92
CA ASN A 173 9.10 10.10 -11.17
C ASN A 173 9.61 8.91 -12.01
N VAL A 174 8.79 7.87 -12.21
CA VAL A 174 9.15 6.74 -13.08
C VAL A 174 8.60 6.85 -14.50
N ILE A 175 7.93 7.95 -14.84
CA ILE A 175 7.55 8.27 -16.23
C ILE A 175 8.83 8.34 -17.09
N GLY A 176 8.80 7.69 -18.25
CA GLY A 176 9.96 7.58 -19.15
C GLY A 176 11.00 6.53 -18.76
N GLN A 177 10.84 5.84 -17.63
CA GLN A 177 11.65 4.66 -17.31
C GLN A 177 11.16 3.41 -18.05
N ASP A 178 11.94 2.34 -18.00
CA ASP A 178 11.51 1.04 -18.54
C ASP A 178 10.43 0.38 -17.65
N LEU A 179 9.77 -0.65 -18.18
CA LEU A 179 8.71 -1.35 -17.45
C LEU A 179 9.20 -1.96 -16.13
N ASN A 180 10.46 -2.38 -16.05
CA ASN A 180 11.00 -2.94 -14.81
C ASN A 180 11.07 -1.88 -13.70
N GLY A 181 11.58 -0.67 -14.01
CA GLY A 181 11.63 0.44 -13.07
C GLY A 181 10.23 0.83 -12.57
N ILE A 182 9.25 0.86 -13.48
CA ILE A 182 7.86 1.16 -13.14
C ILE A 182 7.26 0.10 -12.21
N TYR A 183 7.43 -1.18 -12.55
CA TYR A 183 6.92 -2.30 -11.76
C TYR A 183 7.60 -2.42 -10.39
N GLU A 184 8.91 -2.16 -10.33
CA GLU A 184 9.62 -2.10 -9.05
C GLU A 184 9.12 -0.96 -8.18
N CYS A 185 8.86 0.21 -8.76
CA CYS A 185 8.26 1.33 -8.04
C CYS A 185 6.87 0.96 -7.48
N CYS A 186 5.99 0.37 -8.29
CA CYS A 186 4.66 -0.06 -7.86
C CYS A 186 4.74 -1.05 -6.68
N LEU A 187 5.60 -2.07 -6.78
CA LEU A 187 5.80 -3.04 -5.69
C LEU A 187 6.36 -2.37 -4.44
N ARG A 188 7.31 -1.44 -4.59
CA ARG A 188 7.89 -0.71 -3.46
C ARG A 188 6.85 0.15 -2.75
N LEU A 189 6.06 0.93 -3.49
CA LEU A 189 4.97 1.76 -2.97
C LEU A 189 3.93 0.91 -2.23
N TYR A 190 3.46 -0.18 -2.85
CA TYR A 190 2.52 -1.12 -2.22
C TYR A 190 3.13 -1.77 -0.98
N THR A 191 4.45 -1.95 -0.97
CA THR A 191 5.18 -2.48 0.18
C THR A 191 5.73 -1.40 1.10
N ARG A 192 5.24 -0.16 1.10
CA ARG A 192 5.50 0.80 2.20
C ARG A 192 4.47 0.69 3.31
N THR A 193 4.89 0.93 4.55
CA THR A 193 3.95 1.07 5.67
C THR A 193 3.21 2.39 5.47
N GLY A 194 1.89 2.32 5.40
CA GLY A 194 1.02 3.45 5.06
C GLY A 194 -0.37 2.97 4.62
N PHE A 195 -1.21 3.92 4.20
CA PHE A 195 -2.63 3.66 3.89
C PHE A 195 -2.83 2.82 2.62
N LEU A 196 -1.97 2.98 1.60
CA LEU A 196 -2.20 2.47 0.25
C LEU A 196 -2.40 0.94 0.20
N CYS A 197 -1.52 0.18 0.85
CA CYS A 197 -1.60 -1.28 0.83
C CYS A 197 -2.85 -1.80 1.57
N GLN A 198 -3.26 -1.13 2.63
CA GLN A 198 -4.43 -1.48 3.42
C GLN A 198 -5.70 -1.16 2.63
N LEU A 199 -5.74 0.03 2.03
CA LEU A 199 -6.84 0.49 1.20
C LEU A 199 -7.06 -0.44 -0.01
N ILE A 200 -6.02 -0.72 -0.79
CA ILE A 200 -6.12 -1.62 -1.95
C ILE A 200 -6.65 -2.99 -1.54
N ASN A 201 -6.09 -3.59 -0.50
CA ASN A 201 -6.54 -4.91 -0.07
C ASN A 201 -7.97 -4.90 0.45
N ARG A 202 -8.41 -3.83 1.11
CA ARG A 202 -9.81 -3.67 1.50
C ARG A 202 -10.71 -3.59 0.27
N THR A 203 -10.43 -2.66 -0.63
CA THR A 203 -11.18 -2.44 -1.87
C THR A 203 -11.33 -3.72 -2.67
N LEU A 204 -10.24 -4.47 -2.86
CA LEU A 204 -10.27 -5.73 -3.60
C LEU A 204 -11.03 -6.85 -2.88
N ARG A 205 -10.88 -6.97 -1.55
CA ARG A 205 -11.62 -7.97 -0.76
C ARG A 205 -13.11 -7.69 -0.72
N GLU A 206 -13.46 -6.42 -0.67
CA GLU A 206 -14.84 -5.98 -0.65
C GLU A 206 -15.42 -5.88 -2.06
N ASP A 207 -14.62 -5.97 -3.12
CA ASP A 207 -15.09 -5.66 -4.48
C ASP A 207 -15.78 -4.29 -4.55
N ASP A 208 -15.17 -3.29 -3.91
CA ASP A 208 -15.71 -1.93 -3.85
C ASP A 208 -15.50 -1.19 -5.18
N LEU A 209 -16.43 -1.41 -6.11
CA LEU A 209 -16.41 -0.80 -7.44
C LEU A 209 -16.53 0.73 -7.41
N SER A 210 -16.90 1.37 -6.29
CA SER A 210 -16.91 2.83 -6.20
C SER A 210 -15.51 3.43 -6.38
N LYS A 211 -14.47 2.67 -6.03
CA LYS A 211 -13.06 3.04 -6.14
C LYS A 211 -12.41 2.56 -7.44
N LEU A 212 -13.19 2.03 -8.37
CA LEU A 212 -12.69 1.49 -9.64
C LEU A 212 -11.88 2.53 -10.41
N ASN A 213 -12.35 3.77 -10.47
CA ASN A 213 -11.70 4.84 -11.23
C ASN A 213 -10.49 5.45 -10.52
N THR A 214 -10.41 5.36 -9.19
CA THR A 214 -9.30 5.90 -8.39
C THR A 214 -8.20 4.85 -8.21
N LEU A 215 -8.54 3.65 -7.75
CA LEU A 215 -7.57 2.60 -7.42
C LEU A 215 -7.32 1.60 -8.56
N GLY A 216 -8.24 1.48 -9.52
CA GLY A 216 -8.11 0.58 -10.68
C GLY A 216 -6.80 0.72 -11.45
N PRO A 217 -6.37 1.94 -11.84
CA PRO A 217 -5.12 2.12 -12.58
C PRO A 217 -3.90 1.59 -11.82
N TYR A 218 -3.79 1.91 -10.53
CA TYR A 218 -2.68 1.44 -9.71
C TYR A 218 -2.74 -0.08 -9.48
N CYS A 219 -3.93 -0.64 -9.22
CA CYS A 219 -4.12 -2.08 -9.06
C CYS A 219 -3.72 -2.85 -10.32
N TYR A 220 -4.01 -2.29 -11.51
CA TYR A 220 -3.60 -2.85 -12.78
C TYR A 220 -2.07 -2.88 -12.94
N LEU A 221 -1.37 -1.76 -12.68
CA LEU A 221 0.10 -1.70 -12.72
C LEU A 221 0.73 -2.68 -11.72
N LEU A 222 0.20 -2.72 -10.50
CA LEU A 222 0.66 -3.63 -9.46
C LEU A 222 0.44 -5.10 -9.87
N TYR A 223 -0.72 -5.44 -10.41
CA TYR A 223 -0.99 -6.79 -10.90
C TYR A 223 0.01 -7.19 -12.02
N LYS A 224 0.20 -6.35 -13.02
CA LYS A 224 1.19 -6.59 -14.09
C LYS A 224 2.60 -6.79 -13.55
N SER A 225 3.00 -6.02 -12.53
CA SER A 225 4.30 -6.20 -11.86
C SER A 225 4.46 -7.59 -11.22
N THR A 226 3.38 -8.16 -10.69
CA THR A 226 3.42 -9.49 -10.05
C THR A 226 3.49 -10.61 -11.09
N VAL A 227 2.73 -10.52 -12.18
CA VAL A 227 2.75 -11.49 -13.28
C VAL A 227 4.12 -11.53 -13.96
N GLU A 228 4.69 -10.36 -14.25
CA GLU A 228 6.01 -10.24 -14.87
C GLU A 228 7.14 -10.84 -14.01
N ARG A 229 6.99 -10.80 -12.68
CA ARG A 229 7.94 -11.45 -11.77
C ARG A 229 7.70 -12.94 -11.60
N GLN A 230 6.44 -13.39 -11.61
CA GLN A 230 6.10 -14.82 -11.55
C GLN A 230 6.63 -15.57 -12.76
N SER A 231 6.54 -14.98 -13.97
CA SER A 231 7.08 -15.60 -15.19
C SER A 231 8.61 -15.78 -15.13
N LYS A 232 9.31 -14.89 -14.42
CA LYS A 232 10.78 -14.93 -14.22
C LYS A 232 11.21 -15.83 -13.05
N HIS A 233 10.34 -16.02 -12.06
CA HIS A 233 10.64 -16.78 -10.84
C HIS A 233 9.56 -17.84 -10.62
N THR A 234 9.69 -18.98 -11.31
CA THR A 234 8.86 -20.15 -11.05
C THR A 234 9.27 -20.73 -9.70
N LEU A 235 8.44 -20.53 -8.67
CA LEU A 235 8.61 -21.27 -7.42
C LEU A 235 8.49 -22.77 -7.73
N PRO A 236 9.29 -23.64 -7.08
CA PRO A 236 9.08 -25.07 -7.19
C PRO A 236 7.64 -25.38 -6.75
N VAL A 237 6.98 -26.24 -7.52
CA VAL A 237 5.56 -26.63 -7.40
C VAL A 237 5.18 -27.09 -5.98
N SER A 238 6.15 -27.45 -5.14
CA SER A 238 5.99 -27.93 -3.77
C SER A 238 6.35 -26.92 -2.67
N SER A 239 6.45 -25.62 -2.96
CA SER A 239 6.78 -24.62 -1.93
C SER A 239 5.63 -24.46 -0.92
N ILE A 240 5.88 -24.83 0.34
CA ILE A 240 4.93 -24.57 1.44
C ILE A 240 5.14 -23.14 1.92
N LEU A 241 4.06 -22.37 1.95
CA LEU A 241 4.02 -20.99 2.41
C LEU A 241 3.02 -20.86 3.56
N TYR A 242 3.30 -19.93 4.46
CA TYR A 242 2.50 -19.66 5.65
C TYR A 242 1.96 -18.24 5.59
N ARG A 243 0.73 -18.07 6.07
CA ARG A 243 0.10 -16.77 6.21
C ARG A 243 -0.52 -16.69 7.59
N GLY A 244 -0.06 -15.72 8.39
CA GLY A 244 -0.79 -15.32 9.60
C GLY A 244 -2.13 -14.68 9.23
N ALA A 245 -3.09 -14.77 10.13
CA ALA A 245 -4.33 -13.98 10.07
C ALA A 245 -4.94 -13.93 11.47
N LEU A 246 -5.44 -12.76 11.88
CA LEU A 246 -6.31 -12.63 13.05
C LEU A 246 -7.75 -12.76 12.57
N LEU A 247 -8.37 -13.90 12.84
CA LEU A 247 -9.72 -14.18 12.37
C LEU A 247 -10.73 -13.94 13.49
N ASP A 248 -11.83 -13.25 13.18
CA ASP A 248 -13.01 -13.27 14.04
C ASP A 248 -13.77 -14.60 13.90
N TYR A 249 -14.79 -14.80 14.72
CA TYR A 249 -15.54 -16.06 14.75
C TYR A 249 -16.23 -16.36 13.41
N GLU A 250 -16.81 -15.35 12.76
CA GLU A 250 -17.50 -15.50 11.47
C GLU A 250 -16.51 -15.90 10.37
N GLN A 251 -15.33 -15.30 10.36
CA GLN A 251 -14.23 -15.65 9.47
C GLN A 251 -13.73 -17.08 9.74
N ILE A 252 -13.59 -17.49 11.00
CA ILE A 252 -13.21 -18.88 11.34
C ILE A 252 -14.23 -19.87 10.75
N GLU A 253 -15.53 -19.61 10.89
CA GLU A 253 -16.58 -20.46 10.32
C GLU A 253 -16.58 -20.46 8.78
N SER A 254 -16.32 -19.30 8.15
CA SER A 254 -16.12 -19.18 6.71
C SER A 254 -14.95 -20.05 6.20
N TYR A 255 -13.84 -20.08 6.95
CA TYR A 255 -12.69 -20.94 6.64
C TYR A 255 -13.03 -22.42 6.83
N ARG A 256 -13.69 -22.79 7.93
CA ARG A 256 -14.10 -24.18 8.21
C ARG A 256 -15.05 -24.73 7.15
N SER A 257 -16.05 -23.95 6.76
CA SER A 257 -17.02 -24.33 5.71
C SER A 257 -16.41 -24.41 4.30
N SER A 258 -15.20 -23.87 4.12
CA SER A 258 -14.47 -23.87 2.86
C SER A 258 -13.46 -25.02 2.72
N VAL A 259 -13.29 -25.87 3.75
CA VAL A 259 -12.42 -27.05 3.68
C VAL A 259 -12.87 -27.97 2.55
N GLY A 260 -11.92 -28.40 1.72
CA GLY A 260 -12.19 -29.24 0.54
C GLY A 260 -12.73 -28.49 -0.68
N ARG A 261 -12.83 -27.16 -0.63
CA ARG A 261 -13.26 -26.32 -1.75
C ARG A 261 -12.09 -25.48 -2.26
N LEU A 262 -12.01 -25.30 -3.58
CA LEU A 262 -11.12 -24.30 -4.16
C LEU A 262 -11.68 -22.91 -3.81
N ARG A 263 -10.80 -21.99 -3.40
CA ARG A 263 -11.15 -20.61 -3.01
C ARG A 263 -10.16 -19.63 -3.58
N SER A 264 -10.62 -18.40 -3.80
CA SER A 264 -9.77 -17.28 -4.23
C SER A 264 -9.71 -16.20 -3.15
N TRP A 265 -8.52 -15.64 -2.93
CA TRP A 265 -8.35 -14.39 -2.18
C TRP A 265 -8.34 -13.23 -3.17
N LEU A 266 -9.35 -12.37 -3.07
CA LEU A 266 -9.53 -11.25 -4.02
C LEU A 266 -8.46 -10.17 -3.88
N GLY A 267 -7.90 -9.99 -2.68
CA GLY A 267 -6.79 -9.07 -2.42
C GLY A 267 -5.42 -9.76 -2.52
N PHE A 268 -4.38 -8.95 -2.69
CA PHE A 268 -2.99 -9.42 -2.67
C PHE A 268 -2.65 -10.04 -1.30
N SER A 269 -1.99 -11.20 -1.34
CA SER A 269 -1.70 -11.98 -0.13
C SER A 269 -0.22 -11.93 0.23
N SER A 270 0.08 -11.54 1.47
CA SER A 270 1.43 -11.66 2.03
C SER A 270 1.60 -13.04 2.66
N THR A 271 2.69 -13.71 2.33
CA THR A 271 3.04 -15.03 2.85
C THR A 271 4.51 -15.07 3.25
N THR A 272 4.87 -16.01 4.11
CA THR A 272 6.26 -16.28 4.51
C THR A 272 6.64 -17.72 4.21
N LYS A 273 7.92 -17.94 3.94
CA LYS A 273 8.52 -19.27 3.99
C LYS A 273 8.83 -19.62 5.44
N ASN A 274 8.87 -20.91 5.76
CA ASN A 274 9.45 -21.43 7.00
C ASN A 274 10.98 -21.43 6.88
#